data_AF-A0A960WVY1-F1
#
_entry.id   AF-A0A960WVY1-F1
#
_cell.length_a   1.000
_cell.length_b   1.000
_cell.length_c   1.000
_cell.angle_alpha   90.00
_cell.angle_beta   90.00
_cell.angle_gamma   90.00
#
_symmetry.space_group_name_H-M   'P 1'
#
loop_
_entity.id
_entity.type
_entity.pdbx_description
1 polymer ?
#
loop_
_entity_poly.entity_id
_entity_poly.type
_entity_poly.pdbx_seq_one_letter_code
_entity_poly.pdbx_strand_id
1 'polypeptide(L)'
;PRGGTSIGADPIGLLRGAPHPELAHRFVEFVLSPEGQAIWNYRAGAPGGPVKHALRRPPIRRDFYNDANRAHMTDPDFDPYEAAAGFTYHPEWTGPLFAALRFVIRAACMDPHDEQQAAWDALLTAGLPPEGLARFEDITPISYAAVTTEIAPALKSNDKVAQVRLGRELSERFRDHYLGIVRDYSRR
;
A
#
# COMPACT_ATOMS: atom_id res chain seq x y z
N PRO A 1 -16.31 -12.94 -1.61
CA PRO A 1 -17.01 -14.00 -2.39
C PRO A 1 -16.00 -15.06 -2.86
N ARG A 2 -16.39 -16.33 -3.00
CA ARG A 2 -15.53 -17.37 -3.62
C ARG A 2 -15.13 -16.90 -5.03
N GLY A 3 -13.85 -17.00 -5.38
CA GLY A 3 -13.31 -16.56 -6.67
C GLY A 3 -13.25 -15.03 -6.88
N GLY A 4 -13.72 -14.22 -5.93
CA GLY A 4 -13.72 -12.75 -6.04
C GLY A 4 -12.81 -12.04 -5.05
N THR A 5 -11.92 -12.78 -4.36
CA THR A 5 -10.95 -12.22 -3.41
C THR A 5 -9.55 -12.58 -3.85
N SER A 6 -8.71 -11.57 -4.05
CA SER A 6 -7.28 -11.79 -4.22
C SER A 6 -6.67 -12.07 -2.85
N ILE A 7 -5.89 -13.15 -2.73
CA ILE A 7 -5.15 -13.49 -1.52
C ILE A 7 -3.67 -13.17 -1.78
N GLY A 8 -3.16 -12.14 -1.10
CA GLY A 8 -1.75 -11.78 -1.11
C GLY A 8 -1.03 -12.37 0.10
N ALA A 9 0.23 -12.77 -0.08
CA ALA A 9 1.11 -13.13 1.02
C ALA A 9 1.83 -11.88 1.54
N ASP A 10 1.95 -11.76 2.85
CA ASP A 10 2.70 -10.68 3.49
C ASP A 10 4.21 -11.01 3.46
N PRO A 11 5.04 -10.18 2.81
CA PRO A 11 6.48 -10.42 2.73
C PRO A 11 7.22 -9.94 3.99
N ILE A 12 8.39 -10.53 4.24
CA ILE A 12 9.35 -10.03 5.24
C ILE A 12 10.64 -9.64 4.49
N GLY A 13 11.06 -8.39 4.65
CA GLY A 13 12.27 -7.85 4.02
C GLY A 13 13.37 -7.58 5.05
N LEU A 14 14.61 -7.95 4.71
CA LEU A 14 15.80 -7.58 5.50
C LEU A 14 16.48 -6.36 4.87
N LEU A 15 16.67 -5.30 5.67
CA LEU A 15 17.37 -4.10 5.23
C LEU A 15 18.88 -4.33 5.12
N ARG A 16 19.47 -3.84 4.03
CA ARG A 16 20.92 -3.84 3.86
C ARG A 16 21.57 -2.99 4.95
N GLY A 17 22.61 -3.53 5.59
CA GLY A 17 23.32 -2.84 6.66
C GLY A 17 22.62 -2.93 8.02
N ALA A 18 21.68 -3.87 8.21
CA ALA A 18 21.12 -4.15 9.52
C ALA A 18 22.24 -4.43 10.54
N PRO A 19 22.20 -3.80 11.73
CA PRO A 19 23.30 -3.87 12.71
C PRO A 19 23.54 -5.29 13.26
N HIS A 20 22.55 -6.18 13.15
CA HIS A 20 22.60 -7.56 13.63
C HIS A 20 22.08 -8.53 12.56
N PRO A 21 22.86 -8.78 11.50
CA PRO A 21 22.40 -9.57 10.35
C PRO A 21 22.10 -11.04 10.71
N GLU A 22 22.89 -11.67 11.58
CA GLU A 22 22.65 -13.06 11.99
C GLU A 22 21.34 -13.19 12.78
N LEU A 23 21.08 -12.26 13.70
CA LEU A 23 19.84 -12.26 14.47
C LEU A 23 18.63 -12.03 13.57
N ALA A 24 18.74 -11.10 12.62
CA ALA A 24 17.68 -10.83 11.67
C ALA A 24 17.37 -12.05 10.78
N HIS A 25 18.39 -12.79 10.34
CA HIS A 25 18.19 -14.06 9.64
C HIS A 25 17.48 -15.09 10.51
N ARG A 26 17.95 -15.30 11.75
CA ARG A 26 17.31 -16.24 12.69
C ARG A 26 15.86 -15.88 12.98
N PHE A 27 15.53 -14.59 13.03
CA PHE A 27 14.15 -14.14 13.18
C PHE A 27 13.29 -14.54 11.98
N VAL A 28 13.77 -14.31 10.74
CA VAL A 28 13.05 -14.73 9.52
C VAL A 28 12.90 -16.25 9.47
N GLU A 29 13.95 -17.00 9.79
CA GLU A 29 13.92 -18.46 9.90
C GLU A 29 12.87 -18.92 10.92
N PHE A 30 12.83 -18.31 12.09
CA PHE A 30 11.82 -18.60 13.11
C PHE A 30 10.42 -18.29 12.60
N VAL A 31 10.18 -17.14 11.98
CA VAL A 31 8.83 -16.80 11.47
C VAL A 31 8.36 -17.81 10.43
N LEU A 32 9.26 -18.37 9.62
CA LEU A 32 8.95 -19.39 8.60
C LEU A 32 8.99 -20.84 9.12
N SER A 33 9.40 -21.06 10.37
CA SER A 33 9.42 -22.38 11.01
C SER A 33 8.01 -22.87 11.37
N PRO A 34 7.79 -24.18 11.61
CA PRO A 34 6.50 -24.67 12.12
C PRO A 34 6.07 -23.97 13.41
N GLU A 35 7.01 -23.69 14.32
CA GLU A 35 6.74 -23.05 15.61
C GLU A 35 6.31 -21.59 15.42
N GLY A 36 6.97 -20.85 14.53
CA GLY A 36 6.56 -19.48 14.18
C GLY A 36 5.20 -19.45 13.49
N GLN A 37 4.92 -20.44 12.63
CA GLN A 37 3.64 -20.57 11.95
C GLN A 37 2.47 -20.88 12.91
N ALA A 38 2.72 -21.64 13.97
CA ALA A 38 1.72 -21.91 15.01
C ALA A 38 1.23 -20.63 15.68
N ILE A 39 2.12 -19.68 15.98
CA ILE A 39 1.75 -18.41 16.62
C ILE A 39 0.73 -17.61 15.80
N TRP A 40 0.79 -17.69 14.46
CA TRP A 40 -0.08 -16.91 13.58
C TRP A 40 -1.55 -17.32 13.64
N ASN A 41 -1.85 -18.60 13.85
CA ASN A 41 -3.23 -19.08 13.75
C ASN A 41 -3.72 -19.89 14.95
N TYR A 42 -2.85 -20.44 15.78
CA TYR A 42 -3.30 -21.19 16.95
C TYR A 42 -4.11 -20.29 17.89
N ARG A 43 -5.05 -20.91 18.61
CA ARG A 43 -5.82 -20.23 19.65
C ARG A 43 -4.90 -19.72 20.74
N ALA A 44 -5.26 -18.58 21.33
CA ALA A 44 -4.53 -18.07 22.49
C ALA A 44 -4.52 -19.12 23.62
N GLY A 45 -3.35 -19.39 24.19
CA GLY A 45 -3.16 -20.40 25.23
C GLY A 45 -3.06 -21.85 24.76
N ALA A 46 -3.21 -22.13 23.45
CA ALA A 46 -2.91 -23.46 22.92
C ALA A 46 -1.39 -23.74 22.98
N PRO A 47 -0.96 -25.00 23.16
CA PRO A 47 0.46 -25.36 23.08
C PRO A 47 1.08 -24.90 21.76
N GLY A 48 2.17 -24.12 21.83
CA GLY A 48 2.82 -23.52 20.66
C GLY A 48 2.11 -22.30 20.05
N GLY A 49 0.96 -21.91 20.59
CA GLY A 49 0.20 -20.73 20.17
C GLY A 49 0.57 -19.43 20.92
N PRO A 50 -0.05 -18.31 20.56
CA PRO A 50 0.18 -17.03 21.24
C PRO A 50 -0.38 -17.05 22.68
N VAL A 51 0.21 -16.26 23.57
CA VAL A 51 -0.18 -16.26 24.99
C VAL A 51 -1.49 -15.50 25.23
N LYS A 52 -1.67 -14.34 24.60
CA LYS A 52 -2.72 -13.38 24.98
C LYS A 52 -3.85 -13.25 23.97
N HIS A 53 -3.51 -13.10 22.68
CA HIS A 53 -4.47 -12.83 21.62
C HIS A 53 -4.20 -13.73 20.43
N ALA A 54 -5.27 -14.33 19.88
CA ALA A 54 -5.19 -15.04 18.61
C ALA A 54 -4.94 -14.02 17.49
N LEU A 55 -3.91 -14.24 16.68
CA LEU A 55 -3.57 -13.33 15.58
C LEU A 55 -4.46 -13.55 14.34
N ARG A 56 -5.05 -14.75 14.22
CA ARG A 56 -5.97 -15.15 13.13
C ARG A 56 -5.36 -14.89 11.75
N ARG A 57 -4.05 -15.09 11.61
CA ARG A 57 -3.33 -14.99 10.35
C ARG A 57 -3.13 -16.39 9.78
N PRO A 58 -3.58 -16.66 8.55
CA PRO A 58 -3.35 -17.94 7.91
C PRO A 58 -1.84 -18.22 7.76
N PRO A 59 -1.35 -19.40 8.14
CA PRO A 59 0.04 -19.79 7.92
C PRO A 59 0.42 -19.81 6.44
N ILE A 60 1.64 -19.38 6.11
CA ILE A 60 2.16 -19.38 4.72
C ILE A 60 2.76 -20.73 4.31
N ARG A 61 2.92 -21.66 5.25
CA ARG A 61 3.41 -23.00 4.95
C ARG A 61 2.25 -23.92 4.54
N ARG A 62 2.35 -24.54 3.37
CA ARG A 62 1.34 -25.51 2.89
C ARG A 62 1.26 -26.76 3.77
N ASP A 63 2.39 -27.24 4.29
CA ASP A 63 2.44 -28.41 5.17
C ASP A 63 1.79 -28.17 6.55
N PHE A 64 1.47 -26.91 6.87
CA PHE A 64 0.81 -26.54 8.11
C PHE A 64 -0.68 -26.93 8.16
N TYR A 65 -1.30 -27.11 6.99
CA TYR A 65 -2.75 -27.33 6.84
C TYR A 65 -3.15 -28.81 6.96
N ASN A 66 -2.75 -29.45 8.05
CA ASN A 66 -3.04 -30.85 8.38
C ASN A 66 -3.94 -30.97 9.64
N ASP A 67 -4.51 -32.15 9.88
CA ASP A 67 -5.46 -32.36 10.99
C ASP A 67 -4.88 -32.07 12.38
N ALA A 68 -3.60 -32.41 12.60
CA ALA A 68 -2.94 -32.18 13.88
C ALA A 68 -2.86 -30.69 14.21
N ASN A 69 -2.49 -29.85 13.23
CA ASN A 69 -2.41 -28.41 13.42
C ASN A 69 -3.80 -27.76 13.44
N ARG A 70 -4.72 -28.18 12.57
CA ARG A 70 -6.10 -27.66 12.51
C ARG A 70 -6.81 -27.80 13.85
N ALA A 71 -6.56 -28.87 14.61
CA ALA A 71 -7.12 -29.03 15.95
C ALA A 71 -6.79 -27.86 16.90
N HIS A 72 -5.66 -27.17 16.71
CA HIS A 72 -5.21 -26.04 17.54
C HIS A 72 -5.52 -24.66 16.95
N MET A 73 -5.86 -24.58 15.66
CA MET A 73 -6.13 -23.34 14.94
C MET A 73 -7.36 -22.60 15.44
N THR A 74 -7.34 -21.27 15.33
CA THR A 74 -8.49 -20.40 15.60
C THR A 74 -9.49 -20.47 14.45
N ASP A 75 -8.99 -20.65 13.22
CA ASP A 75 -9.74 -20.71 11.98
C ASP A 75 -9.47 -22.04 11.25
N PRO A 76 -9.88 -23.20 11.81
CA PRO A 76 -9.47 -24.52 11.32
C PRO A 76 -9.99 -24.86 9.92
N ASP A 77 -11.13 -24.29 9.54
CA ASP A 77 -11.79 -24.53 8.25
C ASP A 77 -11.29 -23.61 7.12
N PHE A 78 -10.44 -22.62 7.46
CA PHE A 78 -9.92 -21.68 6.49
C PHE A 78 -8.58 -22.16 5.93
N ASP A 79 -8.51 -22.30 4.60
CA ASP A 79 -7.28 -22.58 3.86
C ASP A 79 -7.11 -21.51 2.77
N PRO A 80 -6.06 -20.67 2.82
CA PRO A 80 -5.85 -19.60 1.86
C PRO A 80 -5.53 -20.14 0.46
N TYR A 81 -5.00 -21.37 0.31
CA TYR A 81 -4.70 -21.94 -1.00
C TYR A 81 -5.97 -22.41 -1.71
N GLU A 82 -6.91 -23.00 -0.97
CA GLU A 82 -8.23 -23.33 -1.48
C GLU A 82 -9.11 -22.08 -1.67
N ALA A 83 -9.03 -21.10 -0.76
CA ALA A 83 -9.79 -19.86 -0.88
C ALA A 83 -9.33 -18.97 -2.05
N ALA A 84 -8.03 -19.02 -2.39
CA ALA A 84 -7.49 -18.37 -3.58
C ALA A 84 -7.86 -19.12 -4.87
N ALA A 85 -8.29 -20.38 -4.78
CA ALA A 85 -8.68 -21.15 -5.95
C ALA A 85 -9.85 -20.47 -6.67
N GLY A 86 -9.70 -20.32 -7.99
CA GLY A 86 -10.71 -19.69 -8.84
C GLY A 86 -10.64 -18.17 -8.93
N PHE A 87 -9.66 -17.50 -8.30
CA PHE A 87 -9.36 -16.10 -8.64
C PHE A 87 -8.39 -16.03 -9.82
N THR A 88 -8.87 -15.63 -11.00
CA THR A 88 -8.03 -15.39 -12.17
C THR A 88 -7.47 -13.98 -12.12
N TYR A 89 -6.17 -13.85 -11.87
CA TYR A 89 -5.49 -12.56 -11.96
C TYR A 89 -5.13 -12.24 -13.42
N HIS A 90 -5.55 -11.06 -13.87
CA HIS A 90 -5.25 -10.49 -15.19
C HIS A 90 -4.18 -9.40 -15.06
N PRO A 91 -2.87 -9.75 -15.10
CA PRO A 91 -1.79 -8.78 -14.93
C PRO A 91 -1.84 -7.63 -15.94
N GLU A 92 -2.35 -7.88 -17.14
CA GLU A 92 -2.49 -6.90 -18.22
C GLU A 92 -3.43 -5.73 -17.87
N TRP A 93 -4.38 -5.93 -16.94
CA TRP A 93 -5.32 -4.88 -16.54
C TRP A 93 -4.69 -3.84 -15.61
N THR A 94 -3.70 -4.22 -14.80
CA THR A 94 -3.15 -3.37 -13.74
C THR A 94 -1.64 -3.13 -13.84
N GLY A 95 -0.89 -4.09 -14.40
CA GLY A 95 0.57 -4.04 -14.53
C GLY A 95 1.09 -2.74 -15.16
N PRO A 96 0.58 -2.31 -16.32
CA PRO A 96 1.01 -1.07 -16.95
C PRO A 96 0.78 0.20 -16.11
N LEU A 97 -0.18 0.18 -15.17
CA LEU A 97 -0.52 1.33 -14.34
C LEU A 97 0.49 1.58 -13.24
N PHE A 98 1.25 0.58 -12.78
CA PHE A 98 2.18 0.75 -11.65
C PHE A 98 3.28 1.78 -11.92
N ALA A 99 3.81 1.84 -13.15
CA ALA A 99 4.79 2.87 -13.51
C ALA A 99 4.17 4.27 -13.47
N ALA A 100 2.94 4.40 -14.01
CA ALA A 100 2.21 5.66 -14.01
C ALA A 100 1.80 6.09 -12.60
N LEU A 101 1.38 5.15 -11.74
CA LEU A 101 1.07 5.40 -10.33
C LEU A 101 2.28 5.93 -9.56
N ARG A 102 3.46 5.30 -9.70
CA ARG A 102 4.69 5.79 -9.05
C ARG A 102 5.01 7.21 -9.48
N PHE A 103 4.87 7.50 -10.77
CA PHE A 103 5.11 8.83 -11.32
C PHE A 103 4.12 9.87 -10.79
N VAL A 104 2.82 9.55 -10.81
CA VAL A 104 1.74 10.40 -10.30
C VAL A 104 1.89 10.67 -8.80
N ILE A 105 2.11 9.64 -7.99
CA ILE A 105 2.28 9.79 -6.54
C ILE A 105 3.48 10.69 -6.23
N ARG A 106 4.59 10.53 -6.95
CA ARG A 106 5.74 11.42 -6.79
C ARG A 106 5.38 12.86 -7.12
N ALA A 107 4.83 13.12 -8.30
CA ALA A 107 4.56 14.47 -8.78
C ALA A 107 3.43 15.18 -8.00
N ALA A 108 2.41 14.45 -7.57
CA ALA A 108 1.21 15.02 -6.94
C ALA A 108 1.25 15.01 -5.40
N CYS A 109 2.00 14.08 -4.79
CA CYS A 109 1.98 13.89 -3.33
C CYS A 109 3.34 14.10 -2.66
N MET A 110 4.45 13.79 -3.33
CA MET A 110 5.80 13.93 -2.74
C MET A 110 6.43 15.27 -3.08
N ASP A 111 6.45 15.64 -4.36
CA ASP A 111 7.11 16.86 -4.84
C ASP A 111 6.44 18.15 -4.28
N PRO A 112 5.10 18.25 -4.12
CA PRO A 112 4.44 19.43 -3.55
C PRO A 112 4.10 19.28 -2.06
N HIS A 113 4.75 18.35 -1.34
CA HIS A 113 4.35 17.97 0.02
C HIS A 113 4.38 19.15 1.01
N ASP A 114 5.41 19.99 0.94
CA ASP A 114 5.55 21.16 1.81
C ASP A 114 4.39 22.16 1.58
N GLU A 115 4.00 22.39 0.33
CA GLU A 115 2.85 23.26 0.01
C GLU A 115 1.53 22.62 0.43
N GLN A 116 1.38 21.31 0.30
CA GLN A 116 0.22 20.57 0.78
C GLN A 116 0.04 20.74 2.30
N GLN A 117 1.12 20.60 3.07
CA GLN A 117 1.09 20.82 4.52
C GLN A 117 0.72 22.26 4.86
N ALA A 118 1.34 23.25 4.21
CA ALA A 118 1.02 24.66 4.41
C ALA A 118 -0.44 24.99 4.08
N ALA A 119 -0.99 24.41 3.02
CA ALA A 119 -2.39 24.57 2.64
C ALA A 119 -3.34 23.99 3.71
N TRP A 120 -3.01 22.81 4.24
CA TRP A 120 -3.79 22.18 5.30
C TRP A 120 -3.79 23.01 6.60
N ASP A 121 -2.62 23.52 7.00
CA ASP A 121 -2.49 24.38 8.19
C ASP A 121 -3.27 25.70 8.04
N ALA A 122 -3.25 26.31 6.85
CA ALA A 122 -4.04 27.49 6.55
C ALA A 122 -5.56 27.20 6.64
N LEU A 123 -6.01 26.05 6.15
CA LEU A 123 -7.41 25.63 6.26
C LEU A 123 -7.82 25.35 7.70
N LEU A 124 -6.98 24.68 8.50
CA LEU A 124 -7.24 24.46 9.92
C LEU A 124 -7.37 25.78 10.67
N THR A 125 -6.47 26.73 10.41
CA THR A 125 -6.51 28.07 11.01
C THR A 125 -7.79 28.82 10.64
N ALA A 126 -8.24 28.69 9.40
CA ALA A 126 -9.49 29.28 8.91
C ALA A 126 -10.77 28.52 9.32
N GLY A 127 -10.67 27.44 10.11
CA GLY A 127 -11.82 26.67 10.59
C GLY A 127 -12.44 25.72 9.55
N LEU A 128 -11.64 25.21 8.61
CA LEU A 128 -12.03 24.25 7.56
C LEU A 128 -13.24 24.72 6.72
N PRO A 129 -13.13 25.87 6.05
CA PRO A 129 -14.21 26.37 5.19
C PRO A 129 -14.52 25.35 4.08
N PRO A 130 -15.79 25.02 3.81
CA PRO A 130 -16.16 23.96 2.86
C PRO A 130 -15.58 24.12 1.45
N GLU A 131 -15.49 25.36 0.94
CA GLU A 131 -14.90 25.64 -0.37
C GLU A 131 -13.39 25.36 -0.39
N GLY A 132 -12.68 25.73 0.68
CA GLY A 132 -11.25 25.48 0.82
C GLY A 132 -10.93 23.99 0.94
N LEU A 133 -11.73 23.26 1.71
CA LEU A 133 -11.61 21.80 1.83
C LEU A 133 -11.93 21.09 0.51
N ALA A 134 -13.03 21.46 -0.16
CA ALA A 134 -13.39 20.89 -1.46
C ALA A 134 -12.30 21.14 -2.52
N ARG A 135 -11.64 22.31 -2.48
CA ARG A 135 -10.48 22.58 -3.32
C ARG A 135 -9.32 21.67 -2.95
N PHE A 136 -8.93 21.59 -1.67
CA PHE A 136 -7.82 20.73 -1.21
C PHE A 136 -7.96 19.26 -1.63
N GLU A 137 -9.20 18.73 -1.62
CA GLU A 137 -9.52 17.35 -1.99
C GLU A 137 -9.63 17.13 -3.51
N ASP A 138 -9.55 18.18 -4.33
CA ASP A 138 -9.65 18.08 -5.79
C ASP A 138 -8.39 17.48 -6.41
N ILE A 139 -8.45 16.18 -6.63
CA ILE A 139 -7.44 15.37 -7.34
C ILE A 139 -7.81 15.08 -8.79
N THR A 140 -8.75 15.81 -9.38
CA THR A 140 -9.18 15.62 -10.78
C THR A 140 -8.01 15.59 -11.80
N PRO A 141 -6.87 16.30 -11.62
CA PRO A 141 -5.72 16.19 -12.51
C PRO A 141 -5.13 14.78 -12.66
N ILE A 142 -5.42 13.85 -11.74
CA ILE A 142 -4.86 12.48 -11.71
C ILE A 142 -5.95 11.41 -11.84
N SER A 143 -6.92 11.62 -12.73
CA SER A 143 -7.98 10.64 -13.03
C SER A 143 -7.46 9.39 -13.76
N TYR A 144 -8.17 8.25 -13.62
CA TYR A 144 -7.84 7.02 -14.35
C TYR A 144 -7.73 7.24 -15.87
N ALA A 145 -8.63 8.05 -16.43
CA ALA A 145 -8.58 8.45 -17.83
C ALA A 145 -7.27 9.17 -18.15
N ALA A 146 -6.93 10.25 -17.43
CA ALA A 146 -5.68 11.00 -17.64
C ALA A 146 -4.43 10.11 -17.49
N VAL A 147 -4.41 9.23 -16.49
CA VAL A 147 -3.31 8.29 -16.27
C VAL A 147 -3.16 7.31 -17.44
N THR A 148 -4.25 6.78 -17.97
CA THR A 148 -4.22 5.75 -19.03
C THR A 148 -3.97 6.32 -20.42
N THR A 149 -4.46 7.53 -20.72
CA THR A 149 -4.37 8.12 -22.07
C THR A 149 -3.16 9.02 -22.27
N GLU A 150 -2.63 9.64 -21.22
CA GLU A 150 -1.55 10.64 -21.33
C GLU A 150 -0.27 10.16 -20.63
N ILE A 151 -0.39 9.80 -19.36
CA ILE A 151 0.79 9.53 -18.51
C ILE A 151 1.43 8.19 -18.87
N ALA A 152 0.66 7.10 -18.91
CA ALA A 152 1.21 5.78 -19.18
C ALA A 152 1.87 5.66 -20.58
N PRO A 153 1.31 6.23 -21.67
CA PRO A 153 1.98 6.26 -22.97
C PRO A 153 3.27 7.10 -22.96
N ALA A 154 3.26 8.28 -22.34
CA ALA A 154 4.45 9.13 -22.25
C ALA A 154 5.61 8.44 -21.52
N LEU A 155 5.32 7.70 -20.45
CA LEU A 155 6.31 6.93 -19.69
C LEU A 155 6.86 5.71 -20.44
N LYS A 156 6.11 5.15 -21.40
CA LYS A 156 6.58 4.08 -22.28
C LYS A 156 7.48 4.59 -23.41
N SER A 157 7.40 5.89 -23.75
CA SER A 157 8.24 6.47 -24.79
C SER A 157 9.72 6.50 -24.37
N ASN A 158 10.63 6.50 -25.34
CA ASN A 158 12.06 6.71 -25.09
C ASN A 158 12.43 8.20 -24.91
N ASP A 159 11.46 9.10 -24.97
CA ASP A 159 11.69 10.54 -24.83
C ASP A 159 11.78 10.93 -23.34
N LYS A 160 13.01 10.94 -22.84
CA LYS A 160 13.30 11.34 -21.45
C LYS A 160 12.99 12.81 -21.18
N VAL A 161 13.10 13.69 -22.17
CA VAL A 161 12.81 15.12 -22.00
C VAL A 161 11.30 15.32 -21.81
N ALA A 162 10.47 14.62 -22.59
CA ALA A 162 9.02 14.64 -22.43
C ALA A 162 8.59 14.11 -21.06
N GLN A 163 9.22 13.03 -20.56
CA GLN A 163 8.91 12.47 -19.24
C GLN A 163 9.20 13.46 -18.10
N VAL A 164 10.37 14.13 -18.13
CA VAL A 164 10.74 15.14 -17.13
C VAL A 164 9.79 16.34 -17.19
N ARG A 165 9.45 16.80 -18.41
CA ARG A 165 8.54 17.91 -18.61
C ARG A 165 7.15 17.62 -18.04
N LEU A 166 6.59 16.46 -18.36
CA LEU A 166 5.31 15.99 -17.83
C LEU A 166 5.31 15.97 -16.30
N GLY A 167 6.40 15.49 -15.69
CA GLY A 167 6.51 15.40 -14.23
C GLY A 167 6.53 16.77 -13.58
N ARG A 168 7.30 17.69 -14.16
CA ARG A 168 7.36 19.09 -13.75
C ARG A 168 5.99 19.77 -13.86
N GLU A 169 5.32 19.66 -15.01
CA GLU A 169 4.01 20.28 -15.23
C GLU A 169 2.94 19.75 -14.27
N LEU A 170 2.92 18.43 -14.05
CA LEU A 170 2.00 17.82 -13.09
C LEU A 170 2.29 18.31 -11.66
N SER A 171 3.56 18.37 -11.26
CA SER A 171 3.95 18.85 -9.93
C SER A 171 3.66 20.34 -9.73
N GLU A 172 3.99 21.18 -10.70
CA GLU A 172 3.68 22.61 -10.70
C GLU A 172 2.17 22.85 -10.55
N ARG A 173 1.34 22.05 -11.23
CA ARG A 173 -0.12 22.16 -11.10
C ARG A 173 -0.62 21.91 -9.67
N PHE A 174 -0.12 20.87 -9.00
CA PHE A 174 -0.49 20.61 -7.59
C PHE A 174 0.12 21.63 -6.63
N ARG A 175 1.36 22.06 -6.88
CA ARG A 175 2.01 23.12 -6.11
C ARG A 175 1.22 24.42 -6.16
N ASP A 176 0.86 24.88 -7.36
CA ASP A 176 0.07 26.10 -7.56
C ASP A 176 -1.34 26.00 -6.97
N HIS A 177 -1.91 24.80 -7.03
CA HIS A 177 -3.18 24.48 -6.38
C HIS A 177 -3.09 24.75 -4.86
N TYR A 178 -2.12 24.13 -4.18
CA TYR A 178 -1.95 24.28 -2.73
C TYR A 178 -1.53 25.70 -2.32
N LEU A 179 -0.62 26.33 -3.07
CA LEU A 179 -0.24 27.73 -2.84
C LEU A 179 -1.43 28.68 -3.01
N GLY A 180 -2.38 28.36 -3.90
CA GLY A 180 -3.64 29.07 -4.01
C GLY A 180 -4.44 29.05 -2.72
N ILE A 181 -4.60 27.88 -2.11
CA ILE A 181 -5.29 27.73 -0.81
C ILE A 181 -4.58 28.54 0.27
N VAL A 182 -3.24 28.43 0.37
CA VAL A 182 -2.45 29.22 1.32
C VAL A 182 -2.72 30.71 1.15
N ARG A 183 -2.70 31.24 -0.08
CA ARG A 183 -2.97 32.66 -0.34
C ARG A 183 -4.36 33.11 0.12
N ASP A 184 -5.37 32.26 -0.09
CA ASP A 184 -6.76 32.61 0.17
C ASP A 184 -7.13 32.51 1.66
N TYR A 185 -6.47 31.62 2.41
CA TYR A 185 -6.83 31.29 3.79
C TYR A 185 -5.79 31.68 4.86
N SER A 186 -4.56 32.07 4.50
CA SER A 186 -3.54 32.49 5.50
C SER A 186 -3.66 33.95 5.97
N ARG A 187 -4.57 34.75 5.41
CA ARG A 187 -4.72 36.18 5.69
C ARG A 187 -6.06 36.57 6.34
N ARG A 188 -6.86 35.59 6.74
CA ARG A 188 -8.11 35.79 7.49
C ARG A 188 -7.92 35.36 8.92
#